data_AF-A0A163FHE2-F1
#
_entry.id   AF-A0A163FHE2-F1
#
_cell.length_a   1.000
_cell.length_b   1.000
_cell.length_c   1.000
_cell.angle_alpha   90.00
_cell.angle_beta   90.00
_cell.angle_gamma   90.00
#
_symmetry.space_group_name_H-M   'P 1'
#
loop_
_entity.id
_entity.type
_entity.pdbx_description
1 polymer ?
#
loop_
_entity_poly.entity_id
_entity_poly.type
_entity_poly.pdbx_seq_one_letter_code
_entity_poly.pdbx_strand_id
1 'polypeptide(L)'
;MDFHLNGEVKRIHAHFHGPIHGEQRQWDIEGRLVFWGEYEYGHELRYKRWDESGNLVEEKTEPHEAQLTLIGQSREFYEKHYGEES
;
A
#
# COMPACT_ATOMS: atom_id res chain seq x y z
N MET A 1 11.42 -2.41 4.02
CA MET A 1 11.69 -3.22 2.82
C MET A 1 12.06 -4.60 3.30
N ASP A 2 11.46 -5.62 2.71
CA ASP A 2 11.66 -7.03 3.07
C ASP A 2 12.28 -7.77 1.88
N PHE A 3 13.07 -8.80 2.16
CA PHE A 3 13.75 -9.62 1.15
C PHE A 3 13.33 -11.09 1.26
N HIS A 4 13.46 -11.80 0.15
CA HIS A 4 13.37 -13.26 0.11
C HIS A 4 14.70 -13.90 0.51
N LEU A 5 14.72 -15.22 0.70
CA LEU A 5 15.92 -15.98 1.09
C LEU A 5 17.06 -15.91 0.06
N ASN A 6 16.73 -15.68 -1.22
CA ASN A 6 17.71 -15.50 -2.29
C ASN A 6 18.29 -14.08 -2.35
N GLY A 7 17.87 -13.18 -1.45
CA GLY A 7 18.30 -11.79 -1.43
C GLY A 7 17.51 -10.86 -2.35
N GLU A 8 16.58 -11.40 -3.16
CA GLU A 8 15.71 -10.58 -4.01
C GLU A 8 14.65 -9.84 -3.18
N VAL A 9 14.18 -8.72 -3.72
CA VAL A 9 13.18 -7.90 -3.06
C VAL A 9 11.87 -8.66 -2.91
N LYS A 10 11.37 -8.76 -1.68
CA LYS A 10 10.04 -9.33 -1.41
C LYS A 10 8.97 -8.27 -1.31
N ARG A 11 9.28 -7.14 -0.66
CA ARG A 11 8.31 -6.07 -0.41
C ARG A 11 8.97 -4.71 -0.23
N ILE A 12 8.38 -3.70 -0.85
CA ILE A 12 8.67 -2.29 -0.61
C ILE A 12 7.38 -1.61 -0.17
N HIS A 13 7.46 -0.80 0.87
CA HIS A 13 6.42 0.12 1.33
C HIS A 13 7.09 1.29 2.04
N ALA A 14 6.42 2.44 2.07
CA ALA A 14 6.81 3.57 2.90
C ALA A 14 5.86 3.69 4.10
N HIS A 15 6.38 4.24 5.19
CA HIS A 15 5.59 4.56 6.38
C HIS A 15 5.63 6.07 6.62
N PHE A 16 4.53 6.62 7.15
CA PHE A 16 4.47 8.01 7.59
C PHE A 16 3.96 8.05 9.03
N HIS A 17 4.85 8.39 9.97
CA HIS A 17 4.59 8.40 11.42
C HIS A 17 3.95 7.11 11.97
N GLY A 18 4.35 5.96 11.44
CA GLY A 18 3.90 4.64 11.90
C GLY A 18 3.22 3.81 10.81
N PRO A 19 2.03 4.17 10.34
CA PRO A 19 1.32 3.40 9.33
C PRO A 19 1.92 3.52 7.93
N ILE A 20 1.56 2.57 7.06
CA ILE A 20 1.93 2.60 5.64
C ILE A 20 1.26 3.80 4.97
N HIS A 21 2.03 4.54 4.17
CA HIS A 21 1.52 5.66 3.40
C HIS A 21 2.25 5.73 2.05
N GLY A 22 1.49 5.86 0.97
CA GLY A 22 1.97 5.75 -0.40
C GLY A 22 1.87 4.32 -0.95
N GLU A 23 2.75 4.00 -1.90
CA GLU A 23 2.72 2.71 -2.60
C GLU A 23 3.34 1.57 -1.78
N GLN A 24 2.69 0.41 -1.86
CA GLN A 24 3.23 -0.89 -1.47
C GLN A 24 3.35 -1.78 -2.72
N ARG A 25 4.49 -2.46 -2.85
CA ARG A 25 4.76 -3.44 -3.90
C ARG A 25 5.29 -4.73 -3.29
N GLN A 26 4.88 -5.87 -3.83
CA GLN A 26 5.38 -7.18 -3.43
C GLN A 26 5.72 -8.02 -4.65
N TRP A 27 6.81 -8.77 -4.55
CA TRP A 27 7.29 -9.67 -5.59
C TRP A 27 7.40 -11.09 -5.06
N ASP A 28 7.27 -12.08 -5.96
CA ASP A 28 7.59 -13.46 -5.65
C ASP A 28 9.11 -13.73 -5.66
N ILE A 29 9.50 -14.97 -5.38
CA ILE A 29 10.91 -15.39 -5.30
C ILE A 29 11.66 -15.24 -6.64
N GLU A 30 10.92 -15.23 -7.75
CA GLU A 30 11.46 -15.08 -9.11
C GLU A 30 11.45 -13.61 -9.58
N GLY A 31 11.05 -12.68 -8.69
CA GLY A 31 11.07 -11.24 -8.95
C GLY A 31 9.86 -10.72 -9.73
N ARG A 32 8.78 -11.51 -9.88
CA ARG A 32 7.55 -11.04 -10.53
C ARG A 32 6.66 -10.29 -9.54
N LEU A 33 6.05 -9.21 -10.01
CA LEU A 33 5.11 -8.43 -9.20
C LEU A 33 3.84 -9.24 -8.95
N VAL A 34 3.55 -9.53 -7.68
CA VAL A 34 2.35 -10.28 -7.27
C VAL A 34 1.33 -9.40 -6.57
N PHE A 35 1.73 -8.22 -6.09
CA PHE A 35 0.84 -7.26 -5.45
C PHE A 35 1.33 -5.83 -5.62
N TRP A 36 0.39 -4.93 -5.87
CA TRP A 36 0.59 -3.48 -5.81
C TRP A 36 -0.63 -2.87 -5.11
N GLY A 37 -0.40 -1.92 -4.22
CA GLY A 37 -1.48 -1.18 -3.58
C GLY A 37 -1.05 0.21 -3.18
N GLU A 38 -2.02 1.10 -3.09
CA GLU A 38 -1.85 2.46 -2.55
C GLU A 38 -2.55 2.57 -1.22
N TYR A 39 -1.86 3.18 -0.27
CA TYR A 39 -2.31 3.34 1.10
C TYR A 39 -2.21 4.78 1.53
N GLU A 40 -3.14 5.20 2.38
CA GLU A 40 -3.10 6.50 3.03
C GLU A 40 -3.29 6.29 4.53
N TYR A 41 -2.23 6.58 5.31
CA TYR A 41 -2.22 6.46 6.77
C TYR A 41 -2.69 5.08 7.27
N GLY A 42 -2.32 4.03 6.54
CA GLY A 42 -2.65 2.63 6.85
C GLY A 42 -3.95 2.14 6.22
N HIS A 43 -4.72 3.01 5.57
CA HIS A 43 -5.94 2.63 4.86
C HIS A 43 -5.66 2.33 3.41
N GLU A 44 -6.11 1.17 2.94
CA GLU A 44 -5.97 0.75 1.56
C GLU A 44 -6.92 1.53 0.64
N LEU A 45 -6.37 2.28 -0.31
CA LEU A 45 -7.12 3.03 -1.30
C LEU A 45 -7.55 2.14 -2.47
N ARG A 46 -6.54 1.50 -3.09
CA ARG A 46 -6.70 0.64 -4.25
C ARG A 46 -5.60 -0.41 -4.26
N TYR A 47 -5.86 -1.55 -4.89
CA TYR A 47 -4.84 -2.57 -5.09
C TYR A 47 -5.12 -3.42 -6.32
N LYS A 48 -4.07 -4.13 -6.73
CA LYS A 48 -4.08 -5.17 -7.74
C LYS A 48 -3.27 -6.36 -7.25
N ARG A 49 -3.75 -7.56 -7.54
CA ARG A 49 -3.06 -8.82 -7.28
C ARG A 49 -2.97 -9.64 -8.54
N TRP A 50 -1.80 -10.21 -8.80
CA TRP A 50 -1.54 -11.07 -9.94
C TRP A 50 -1.21 -12.48 -9.50
N ASP A 51 -1.58 -13.46 -10.32
CA ASP A 51 -1.11 -14.84 -10.18
C ASP A 51 0.32 -15.02 -10.71
N GLU A 52 0.86 -16.25 -10.58
CA GLU A 52 2.20 -16.61 -11.03
C GLU A 52 2.38 -16.51 -12.56
N SER A 53 1.28 -16.53 -13.32
CA SER A 53 1.29 -16.36 -14.77
C SER A 53 1.18 -14.89 -15.19
N GLY A 54 1.07 -13.98 -14.23
CA GLY A 54 0.92 -12.54 -14.47
C GLY A 54 -0.51 -12.11 -14.80
N ASN A 55 -1.51 -12.96 -14.60
CA ASN A 55 -2.91 -12.58 -14.79
C ASN A 55 -3.42 -11.82 -13.57
N LEU A 56 -4.19 -10.76 -13.80
CA LEU A 56 -4.88 -10.03 -12.73
C LEU A 56 -5.99 -10.92 -12.16
N VAL A 57 -5.91 -11.23 -10.87
CA VAL A 57 -6.90 -12.09 -10.18
C VAL A 57 -7.78 -11.32 -9.20
N GLU A 58 -7.35 -10.13 -8.78
CA GLU A 58 -8.08 -9.31 -7.82
C GLU A 58 -7.74 -7.84 -8.05
N GLU A 59 -8.76 -6.98 -8.02
CA GLU A 59 -8.61 -5.54 -8.13
C GLU A 59 -9.63 -4.83 -7.24
N LYS A 60 -9.16 -3.83 -6.51
CA LYS A 60 -9.97 -2.81 -5.87
C LYS A 60 -9.55 -1.46 -6.43
N THR A 61 -10.47 -0.75 -7.06
CA THR A 61 -10.18 0.57 -7.65
C THR A 61 -10.42 1.72 -6.68
N GLU A 62 -11.27 1.52 -5.68
CA GLU A 62 -11.64 2.55 -4.70
C GLU A 62 -12.06 1.96 -3.34
N PRO A 63 -11.97 2.73 -2.24
CA PRO A 63 -12.52 2.35 -0.95
C PRO A 63 -14.05 2.32 -0.94
N HIS A 64 -14.63 1.51 -0.08
CA HIS A 64 -16.07 1.56 0.21
C HIS A 64 -16.40 2.81 1.05
N GLU A 65 -17.64 3.31 0.98
CA GLU A 65 -18.07 4.54 1.68
C GLU A 65 -17.69 4.60 3.16
N ALA A 66 -17.90 3.53 3.92
CA ALA A 66 -17.52 3.48 5.34
C ALA A 66 -16.00 3.67 5.57
N GLN A 67 -15.17 3.22 4.61
CA GLN A 67 -13.73 3.39 4.66
C GLN A 67 -13.32 4.81 4.29
N LEU A 68 -14.04 5.49 3.39
CA LEU A 68 -13.79 6.89 3.04
C LEU A 68 -13.90 7.81 4.26
N THR A 69 -14.87 7.57 5.15
CA THR A 69 -14.98 8.34 6.40
C THR A 69 -13.75 8.19 7.29
N LEU A 70 -13.23 6.96 7.44
CA LEU A 70 -12.03 6.70 8.25
C LEU A 70 -10.77 7.29 7.63
N ILE A 71 -10.65 7.23 6.31
CA ILE A 71 -9.56 7.86 5.55
C ILE A 71 -9.60 9.38 5.77
N GLY A 72 -10.77 10.01 5.65
CA GLY A 72 -10.94 11.45 5.89
C GLY A 72 -10.54 11.87 7.31
N GLN A 73 -11.01 11.15 8.33
CA GLN A 73 -10.63 11.40 9.73
C GLN A 73 -9.12 11.26 9.96
N SER A 74 -8.50 10.26 9.32
CA SER A 74 -7.05 10.07 9.40
C SER A 74 -6.34 11.24 8.73
N ARG A 75 -6.77 11.65 7.53
CA ARG A 75 -6.20 12.79 6.82
C ARG A 75 -6.24 14.07 7.65
N GLU A 76 -7.40 14.42 8.20
CA GLU A 76 -7.55 15.57 9.08
C GLU A 76 -6.63 15.50 10.31
N PHE A 77 -6.51 14.31 10.92
CA PHE A 77 -5.61 14.10 12.04
C PHE A 77 -4.14 14.34 11.64
N TYR A 78 -3.68 13.73 10.56
CA TYR A 78 -2.28 13.85 10.14
C TYR A 78 -1.94 15.24 9.63
N GLU A 79 -2.81 15.89 8.86
CA GLU A 79 -2.65 17.29 8.45
C GLU A 79 -2.56 18.22 9.66
N LYS A 80 -3.42 18.03 10.66
CA LYS A 80 -3.40 18.86 11.88
C LYS A 80 -2.13 18.70 12.72
N HIS A 81 -1.53 17.51 12.76
CA HIS A 81 -0.39 17.22 13.64
C HIS A 81 0.96 17.23 12.92
N TYR A 82 0.98 17.08 11.60
CA TYR A 82 2.20 16.93 10.79
C TYR A 82 2.15 17.68 9.45
N GLY A 83 1.08 18.43 9.15
CA GLY A 83 0.88 19.13 7.88
C GLY A 83 1.66 20.43 7.71
N GLU A 84 2.47 20.83 8.69
CA GLU A 84 3.38 21.97 8.61
C GLU A 84 4.85 21.52 8.68
N GLU A 85 5.34 20.95 7.58
CA GLU A 85 6.74 21.07 7.16
C GLU A 85 6.76 21.34 5.65
N SER A 86 6.56 22.60 5.27
CA SER A 86 6.83 23.12 3.93
C SER A 86 7.40 24.53 4.00
#